data_AF-A0A2M6VCX6-F1
#
_entry.id   AF-A0A2M6VCX6-F1
#
_cell.length_a   1.000
_cell.length_b   1.000
_cell.length_c   1.000
_cell.angle_alpha   90.00
_cell.angle_beta   90.00
_cell.angle_gamma   90.00
#
_symmetry.space_group_name_H-M   'P 1'
#
loop_
_entity.id
_entity.type
_entity.pdbx_description
1 polymer ?
#
loop_
_entity_poly.entity_id
_entity_poly.type
_entity_poly.pdbx_seq_one_letter_code
_entity_poly.pdbx_strand_id
1 'polypeptide(L)'
;MKSQFAQANSNYKNKGEDMKSTKDIYELTQKAIPDMTVRRFSRYCGKSEGYYGSIIAQNLDLSTNALIHLAEVLTYKQTHTPCREIKQALITITEEIADRMQHINSGNIAVRRMIIKAVAAVQMRNDGDHYTALPVLIG
;
A
#
# COMPACT_ATOMS: atom_id res chain seq x y z
N MET A 1 5.96 -43.37 16.90
CA MET A 1 6.97 -42.29 16.84
C MET A 1 7.62 -42.28 15.46
N LYS A 2 7.14 -41.44 14.54
CA LYS A 2 7.87 -41.05 13.32
C LYS A 2 7.62 -39.56 13.08
N SER A 3 8.66 -38.80 13.39
CA SER A 3 9.12 -37.55 12.79
C SER A 3 8.06 -36.62 12.20
N GLN A 4 7.75 -35.58 12.96
CA GLN A 4 7.37 -34.25 12.47
C GLN A 4 8.50 -33.68 11.58
N PHE A 5 8.25 -32.52 10.96
CA PHE A 5 9.13 -31.75 10.05
C PHE A 5 9.01 -32.08 8.56
N ALA A 6 7.81 -31.86 7.99
CA ALA A 6 7.67 -31.48 6.59
C ALA A 6 6.46 -30.57 6.41
N GLN A 7 6.56 -29.33 6.89
CA GLN A 7 5.70 -28.23 6.45
C GLN A 7 6.57 -26.97 6.33
N ALA A 8 7.33 -26.90 5.24
CA ALA A 8 7.95 -25.67 4.81
C ALA A 8 6.87 -24.79 4.16
N ASN A 9 6.53 -23.70 4.85
CA ASN A 9 5.85 -22.49 4.39
C ASN A 9 5.45 -22.43 2.92
N SER A 10 4.20 -22.82 2.65
CA SER A 10 3.46 -22.36 1.47
C SER A 10 2.79 -21.03 1.81
N ASN A 11 3.50 -19.91 1.69
CA ASN A 11 2.85 -18.59 1.72
C ASN A 11 3.61 -17.53 0.91
N TYR A 12 4.07 -17.91 -0.29
CA TYR A 12 4.41 -16.92 -1.30
C TYR A 12 3.15 -16.62 -2.08
N LYS A 13 2.51 -15.48 -1.78
CA LYS A 13 1.63 -14.81 -2.73
C LYS A 13 2.37 -14.77 -4.07
N ASN A 14 1.75 -15.26 -5.14
CA ASN A 14 2.42 -15.35 -6.43
C ASN A 14 2.87 -13.94 -6.83
N LYS A 15 4.15 -13.76 -7.14
CA LYS A 15 4.77 -12.48 -7.52
C LYS A 15 4.07 -11.76 -8.69
N GLY A 16 3.15 -12.43 -9.39
CA GLY A 16 2.27 -11.88 -10.41
C GLY A 16 1.01 -11.17 -9.89
N GLU A 17 0.56 -11.42 -8.66
CA GLU A 17 -0.58 -10.72 -8.05
C GLU A 17 -0.19 -9.34 -7.51
N ASP A 18 0.98 -9.18 -6.88
CA ASP A 18 1.47 -7.87 -6.39
C ASP A 18 1.80 -6.90 -7.54
N MET A 19 2.37 -7.42 -8.63
CA MET A 19 2.65 -6.64 -9.85
C MET A 19 1.37 -6.06 -10.47
N LYS A 20 0.26 -6.78 -10.30
CA LYS A 20 -1.06 -6.34 -10.74
C LYS A 20 -1.48 -5.10 -9.94
N SER A 21 -1.30 -5.13 -8.61
CA SER A 21 -1.58 -4.00 -7.72
C SER A 21 -0.80 -2.73 -8.11
N THR A 22 0.50 -2.84 -8.40
CA THR A 22 1.34 -1.69 -8.80
C THR A 22 0.88 -1.06 -10.12
N LYS A 23 0.51 -1.88 -11.13
CA LYS A 23 0.01 -1.39 -12.42
C LYS A 23 -1.40 -0.80 -12.29
N ASP A 24 -2.28 -1.47 -11.55
CA ASP A 24 -3.65 -1.03 -11.31
C ASP A 24 -3.67 0.34 -10.62
N ILE A 25 -2.81 0.55 -9.61
CA ILE A 25 -2.65 1.85 -8.93
C ILE A 25 -2.20 2.94 -9.91
N TYR A 26 -1.25 2.65 -10.80
CA TYR A 26 -0.82 3.61 -11.82
C TYR A 26 -1.94 3.94 -12.80
N GLU A 27 -2.66 2.93 -13.31
CA GLU A 27 -3.75 3.12 -14.26
C GLU A 27 -4.92 3.93 -13.66
N LEU A 28 -5.31 3.64 -12.42
CA LEU A 28 -6.32 4.42 -11.71
C LEU A 28 -5.87 5.87 -11.52
N THR A 29 -4.60 6.07 -11.16
CA THR A 29 -4.03 7.41 -11.00
C THR A 29 -3.96 8.16 -12.34
N GLN A 30 -3.68 7.46 -13.44
CA GLN A 30 -3.66 8.03 -14.79
C GLN A 30 -5.06 8.43 -15.27
N LYS A 31 -6.09 7.63 -14.97
CA LYS A 31 -7.49 7.97 -15.28
C LYS A 31 -7.99 9.16 -14.46
N ALA A 32 -7.54 9.26 -13.21
CA ALA A 32 -7.92 10.32 -12.29
C ALA A 32 -7.32 11.70 -12.61
N ILE A 33 -6.12 11.75 -13.18
CA ILE A 33 -5.33 12.97 -13.28
C ILE A 33 -4.96 13.23 -14.73
N PRO A 34 -5.55 14.27 -15.36
CA PRO A 34 -5.13 14.72 -16.69
C PRO A 34 -3.62 15.02 -16.69
N ASP A 35 -2.95 14.62 -17.77
CA ASP A 35 -1.49 14.77 -17.94
C ASP A 35 -0.64 13.98 -16.94
N MET A 36 -1.17 12.87 -16.42
CA MET A 36 -0.35 11.94 -15.65
C MET A 36 0.69 11.28 -16.54
N THR A 37 1.96 11.39 -16.14
CA THR A 37 3.09 10.73 -16.79
C THR A 37 3.82 9.87 -15.78
N VAL A 38 4.59 8.89 -16.26
CA VAL A 38 5.46 8.05 -15.41
C VAL A 38 6.37 8.88 -14.49
N ARG A 39 6.92 9.99 -14.98
CA ARG A 39 7.76 10.91 -14.19
C ARG A 39 6.96 11.59 -13.09
N ARG A 40 5.75 12.08 -13.41
CA ARG A 40 4.87 12.74 -12.45
C ARG A 40 4.37 11.76 -11.40
N PHE A 41 4.00 10.55 -11.81
CA PHE A 41 3.61 9.48 -10.90
C PHE A 41 4.74 9.13 -9.93
N SER A 42 5.98 8.99 -10.44
CA SER A 42 7.15 8.74 -9.59
C SER A 42 7.39 9.86 -8.56
N ARG A 43 7.14 11.12 -8.94
CA ARG A 43 7.16 12.26 -8.00
C ARG A 43 6.04 12.19 -6.97
N TYR A 44 4.84 11.76 -7.36
CA TYR A 44 3.72 11.56 -6.43
C TYR A 44 3.98 10.42 -5.44
N CYS A 45 4.78 9.43 -5.83
CA CYS A 45 5.32 8.42 -4.92
C CYS A 45 6.45 8.95 -4.01
N GLY A 46 6.83 10.23 -4.08
CA GLY A 46 7.94 10.80 -3.32
C GLY A 46 9.32 10.26 -3.74
N LYS A 47 9.48 9.86 -5.01
CA LYS A 47 10.71 9.26 -5.56
C LYS A 47 11.27 10.03 -6.76
N SER A 48 12.43 9.62 -7.24
CA SER A 48 13.06 10.18 -8.45
C SER A 48 12.23 9.89 -9.70
N GLU A 49 12.36 10.71 -10.74
CA GLU A 49 11.49 10.64 -11.93
C GLU A 49 11.54 9.29 -12.69
N GLY A 50 12.64 8.55 -12.55
CA GLY A 50 12.80 7.22 -13.16
C GLY A 50 12.27 6.06 -12.32
N TYR A 51 11.83 6.31 -11.08
CA TYR A 51 11.52 5.26 -10.11
C TYR A 51 10.50 4.24 -10.62
N TYR A 52 9.34 4.69 -11.11
CA TYR A 52 8.31 3.77 -11.59
C TYR A 52 8.78 2.94 -12.78
N GLY A 53 9.50 3.56 -13.73
CA GLY A 53 10.11 2.84 -14.85
C GLY A 53 11.09 1.77 -14.37
N SER A 54 11.94 2.09 -13.39
CA SER A 54 12.92 1.16 -12.83
C SER A 54 12.27 -0.04 -12.13
N ILE A 55 11.21 0.15 -11.34
CA ILE A 55 10.56 -0.96 -10.63
C ILE A 55 9.78 -1.87 -11.60
N ILE A 56 9.13 -1.30 -12.61
CA ILE A 56 8.42 -2.08 -13.64
C ILE A 56 9.41 -2.92 -14.45
N ALA A 57 10.54 -2.34 -14.87
CA ALA A 57 11.58 -3.07 -15.62
C ALA A 57 12.20 -4.23 -14.81
N GLN A 58 12.25 -4.09 -13.48
CA GLN A 58 12.78 -5.10 -12.57
C GLN A 58 11.71 -6.06 -12.03
N ASN A 59 10.44 -5.88 -12.42
CA ASN A 59 9.32 -6.62 -11.89
C ASN A 59 9.30 -6.57 -10.33
N LEU A 60 9.43 -5.36 -9.80
CA LEU A 60 9.31 -5.00 -8.39
C LEU A 60 8.06 -4.17 -8.13
N ASP A 61 7.54 -4.26 -6.91
CA ASP A 61 6.38 -3.49 -6.49
C ASP A 61 6.76 -2.10 -5.96
N LEU A 62 5.78 -1.20 -5.94
CA LEU A 62 5.91 0.07 -5.23
C LEU A 62 6.31 -0.20 -3.79
N SER A 63 7.31 0.51 -3.26
CA SER A 63 7.65 0.38 -1.83
C SER A 63 6.51 0.89 -0.95
N THR A 64 6.37 0.39 0.28
CA THR A 64 5.34 0.86 1.22
C THR A 64 5.42 2.37 1.45
N ASN A 65 6.62 2.94 1.53
CA ASN A 65 6.79 4.40 1.66
C ASN A 65 6.30 5.15 0.40
N ALA A 66 6.51 4.58 -0.79
CA ALA A 66 6.00 5.16 -2.03
C ALA A 66 4.47 5.14 -2.10
N LEU A 67 3.85 4.06 -1.58
CA LEU A 67 2.40 3.95 -1.45
C LEU A 67 1.83 4.98 -0.47
N ILE A 68 2.47 5.17 0.69
CA ILE A 68 2.06 6.17 1.68
C ILE A 68 2.12 7.59 1.10
N HIS A 69 3.25 7.98 0.49
CA HIS A 69 3.36 9.30 -0.13
C HIS A 69 2.35 9.51 -1.25
N LEU A 70 2.11 8.47 -2.07
CA LEU A 70 1.08 8.55 -3.11
C LEU A 70 -0.31 8.76 -2.49
N ALA A 71 -0.64 8.06 -1.41
CA ALA A 71 -1.91 8.24 -0.70
C ALA A 71 -2.07 9.65 -0.12
N GLU A 72 -1.01 10.24 0.45
CA GLU A 72 -1.02 11.63 0.94
C GLU A 72 -1.38 12.61 -0.19
N VAL A 73 -0.70 12.50 -1.33
CA VAL A 73 -0.92 13.37 -2.50
C VAL A 73 -2.33 13.19 -3.07
N LEU A 74 -2.79 11.93 -3.19
CA LEU A 74 -4.12 11.62 -3.72
C LEU A 74 -5.22 12.06 -2.75
N THR A 75 -5.01 11.97 -1.44
CA THR A 75 -5.95 12.46 -0.42
C THR A 75 -6.10 13.97 -0.52
N TYR A 76 -4.98 14.71 -0.60
CA TYR A 76 -5.00 16.15 -0.85
C TYR A 76 -5.75 16.50 -2.14
N LYS A 77 -5.55 15.74 -3.22
CA LYS A 77 -6.31 15.96 -4.46
C LYS A 77 -7.79 15.63 -4.32
N GLN A 78 -8.14 14.57 -3.63
CA GLN A 78 -9.54 14.18 -3.42
C GLN A 78 -10.34 15.22 -2.64
N THR A 79 -9.71 15.91 -1.68
CA THR A 79 -10.38 16.97 -0.90
C THR A 79 -10.64 18.23 -1.72
N HIS A 80 -9.77 18.54 -2.69
CA HIS A 80 -9.88 19.74 -3.53
C HIS A 80 -10.62 19.47 -4.85
N THR A 81 -10.54 18.26 -5.38
CA THR A 81 -11.16 17.83 -6.63
C THR A 81 -11.60 16.37 -6.49
N PRO A 82 -12.78 16.13 -5.92
CA PRO A 82 -13.27 14.78 -5.69
C PRO A 82 -13.44 14.01 -7.00
N CYS A 83 -12.85 12.82 -7.06
CA CYS A 83 -12.87 11.96 -8.24
C CYS A 83 -13.04 10.50 -7.81
N ARG A 84 -13.87 9.74 -8.53
CA ARG A 84 -14.15 8.34 -8.20
C ARG A 84 -12.89 7.48 -8.34
N GLU A 85 -12.10 7.75 -9.35
CA GLU A 85 -10.86 7.05 -9.68
C GLU A 85 -9.79 7.29 -8.61
N ILE A 86 -9.69 8.52 -8.08
CA ILE A 86 -8.81 8.82 -6.93
C ILE A 86 -9.26 8.04 -5.70
N LYS A 87 -10.57 8.03 -5.41
CA LYS A 87 -11.10 7.26 -4.28
C LYS A 87 -10.80 5.77 -4.43
N GLN A 88 -10.93 5.21 -5.64
CA GLN A 88 -10.61 3.81 -5.90
C GLN A 88 -9.11 3.54 -5.74
N ALA A 89 -8.24 4.42 -6.24
CA ALA A 89 -6.79 4.31 -6.05
C ALA A 89 -6.41 4.32 -4.56
N LEU A 90 -7.03 5.19 -3.76
CA LEU A 90 -6.82 5.26 -2.31
C LEU A 90 -7.24 3.97 -1.59
N ILE A 91 -8.37 3.37 -1.99
CA ILE A 91 -8.81 2.06 -1.45
C ILE A 91 -7.76 0.99 -1.77
N THR A 92 -7.36 0.86 -3.04
CA THR A 92 -6.38 -0.14 -3.47
C THR A 92 -5.03 0.05 -2.77
N ILE A 93 -4.55 1.29 -2.62
CA ILE A 93 -3.32 1.59 -1.87
C ILE A 93 -3.45 1.18 -0.40
N THR A 94 -4.60 1.44 0.23
CA THR A 94 -4.84 1.12 1.64
C THR A 94 -4.86 -0.38 1.87
N GLU A 95 -5.55 -1.13 1.01
CA GLU A 95 -5.59 -2.60 1.05
C GLU A 95 -4.19 -3.21 0.88
N GLU A 96 -3.41 -2.70 -0.07
CA GLU A 96 -2.03 -3.11 -0.31
C GLU A 96 -1.13 -2.86 0.91
N ILE A 97 -1.21 -1.67 1.52
CA ILE A 97 -0.44 -1.36 2.73
C ILE A 97 -0.88 -2.27 3.87
N ALA A 98 -2.19 -2.45 4.08
CA ALA A 98 -2.71 -3.30 5.15
C ALA A 98 -2.22 -4.75 5.00
N ASP A 99 -2.28 -5.30 3.78
CA ASP A 99 -1.78 -6.64 3.47
C ASP A 99 -0.27 -6.76 3.78
N ARG A 100 0.53 -5.79 3.36
CA ARG A 100 1.97 -5.77 3.68
C ARG A 100 2.25 -5.69 5.17
N MET A 101 1.46 -4.92 5.91
CA MET A 101 1.58 -4.81 7.37
C MET A 101 1.23 -6.12 8.07
N GLN A 102 0.20 -6.84 7.60
CA GLN A 102 -0.15 -8.18 8.12
C GLN A 102 0.97 -9.19 7.88
N HIS A 103 1.64 -9.08 6.74
CA HIS A 103 2.74 -9.96 6.33
C HIS A 103 4.13 -9.48 6.80
N ILE A 104 4.23 -8.49 7.70
CA ILE A 104 5.51 -8.15 8.35
C ILE A 104 6.03 -9.41 9.05
N ASN A 105 7.06 -10.01 8.45
CA ASN A 105 7.73 -11.20 8.96
C ASN A 105 8.66 -10.83 10.11
N SER A 106 8.08 -10.32 11.20
CA SER A 106 8.72 -10.35 12.50
C SER A 106 8.42 -11.70 13.12
N GLY A 107 9.45 -12.53 13.33
CA GLY A 107 9.34 -13.73 14.15
C GLY A 107 8.91 -13.45 15.60
N ASN A 108 8.84 -12.17 15.98
CA ASN A 108 8.37 -11.70 17.28
C ASN A 108 6.98 -11.05 17.15
N ILE A 109 5.95 -11.74 17.67
CA ILE A 109 4.55 -11.30 17.67
C ILE A 109 4.34 -9.99 18.46
N ALA A 110 5.17 -9.71 19.46
CA ALA A 110 5.08 -8.49 20.25
C ALA A 110 5.47 -7.26 19.42
N VAL A 111 6.50 -7.39 18.57
CA VAL A 111 6.90 -6.34 17.62
C VAL A 111 5.78 -6.09 16.61
N ARG A 112 5.16 -7.14 16.07
CA ARG A 112 4.01 -7.00 15.16
C ARG A 112 2.84 -6.27 15.82
N ARG A 113 2.46 -6.64 17.05
CA ARG A 113 1.41 -5.95 17.81
C ARG A 113 1.77 -4.50 18.12
N MET A 114 3.03 -4.21 18.40
CA MET A 114 3.51 -2.85 18.68
C MET A 114 3.35 -1.96 17.45
N ILE A 115 3.76 -2.44 16.27
CA ILE A 115 3.60 -1.71 15.00
C ILE A 115 2.13 -1.44 14.70
N ILE A 116 1.27 -2.47 14.79
CA ILE A 116 -0.18 -2.32 14.57
C ILE A 116 -0.79 -1.27 15.52
N LYS A 117 -0.46 -1.35 16.81
CA LYS A 117 -0.95 -0.39 17.81
C LYS A 117 -0.44 1.03 17.58
N ALA A 118 0.83 1.17 17.18
CA ALA A 118 1.42 2.48 16.89
C ALA A 118 0.74 3.14 15.68
N VAL A 119 0.50 2.38 14.61
CA VAL A 119 -0.22 2.86 13.42
C VAL A 119 -1.64 3.27 13.79
N ALA A 120 -2.37 2.43 14.54
CA ALA A 120 -3.73 2.76 14.99
C ALA A 120 -3.76 4.02 15.86
N ALA A 121 -2.80 4.19 16.78
CA ALA A 121 -2.73 5.36 17.65
C ALA A 121 -2.42 6.65 16.88
N VAL A 122 -1.56 6.61 15.86
CA VAL A 122 -1.30 7.76 14.97
C VAL A 122 -2.54 8.16 14.20
N GLN A 123 -3.29 7.18 13.67
CA GLN A 123 -4.53 7.43 12.96
C GLN A 123 -5.58 8.07 13.88
N MET A 124 -5.80 7.52 15.07
CA MET A 124 -6.73 8.08 16.06
C MET A 124 -6.35 9.49 16.54
N ARG A 125 -5.07 9.87 16.46
CA ARG A 125 -4.59 11.21 16.83
C ARG A 125 -4.76 12.23 15.70
N ASN A 126 -4.63 11.80 14.46
CA ASN A 126 -4.84 12.65 13.29
C ASN A 126 -6.33 12.81 12.94
N ASP A 127 -7.16 11.80 13.23
CA ASP A 127 -8.60 11.76 12.93
C ASP A 127 -9.47 12.45 14.02
N GLY A 128 -9.06 13.63 14.47
CA GLY A 128 -9.89 14.48 15.34
C GLY A 128 -11.19 14.97 14.70
N ASP A 129 -11.48 14.64 13.42
CA ASP A 129 -12.63 15.23 12.71
C ASP A 129 -13.48 14.28 11.82
N HIS A 130 -13.06 13.07 11.44
CA HIS A 130 -13.96 12.19 10.66
C HIS A 130 -13.74 10.68 10.88
N TYR A 131 -14.83 9.99 11.24
CA TYR A 131 -14.89 8.54 11.48
C TYR A 131 -14.69 7.74 10.19
N THR A 132 -13.61 6.95 10.13
CA THR A 132 -13.61 5.66 9.41
C THR A 132 -13.06 4.59 10.35
N ALA A 133 -13.91 3.65 10.77
CA ALA A 133 -13.48 2.49 11.52
C ALA A 133 -12.42 1.72 10.71
N LEU A 134 -11.29 1.41 11.34
CA LEU A 134 -10.30 0.50 10.76
C LEU A 134 -11.00 -0.84 10.45
N PRO A 135 -10.75 -1.47 9.29
CA PRO A 135 -11.24 -2.82 9.04
C PRO A 135 -10.74 -3.72 10.17
N VAL A 136 -11.67 -4.42 10.82
CA VAL A 136 -11.35 -5.29 11.95
C VAL A 136 -10.43 -6.39 11.46
N LEU A 137 -9.18 -6.36 11.92
CA LEU A 137 -8.22 -7.43 11.74
C LEU A 137 -8.58 -8.57 12.71
N ILE A 138 -9.40 -9.52 12.28
CA ILE A 138 -9.55 -10.81 12.96
C ILE A 138 -8.49 -11.74 12.40
N GLY A 139 -7.50 -12.07 13.23
CA GLY A 139 -6.45 -13.04 12.99
C GLY A 139 -5.72 -13.39 14.29
#